data_AF-X1PF47-F1
#
_entry.id   AF-X1PF47-F1
#
_cell.length_a   1.000
_cell.length_b   1.000
_cell.length_c   1.000
_cell.angle_alpha   90.00
_cell.angle_beta   90.00
_cell.angle_gamma   90.00
#
_symmetry.space_group_name_H-M   'P 1'
#
loop_
_entity.id
_entity.type
_entity.pdbx_description
1 polymer ?
#
loop_
_entity_poly.entity_id
_entity_poly.type
_entity_poly.pdbx_seq_one_letter_code
_entity_poly.pdbx_strand_id
1 'polypeptide(L)'
;SDNNTITNCTIENNGTAGISLTDSLGNEAHHNNIVGNTIGINNASTFTVDATLNWWGTTNIVFINNSIAGEVYAEPWLDAPYLGGESVDYWSIIEALESAVDNLMDRVGVFENGVETLENELETLRSRVDALENDTDNLLAWVGALETEVAVLSPEVPEIRDNISALDSRISELDVTTPDVLAQISELENAVVWHEAEISSLEYRATDLESSV
;
A
#
# COMPACT_ATOMS: atom_id res chain seq x y z
N SER A 1 -52.34 -33.68 48.55
CA SER A 1 -53.11 -34.57 47.67
C SER A 1 -52.24 -34.85 46.48
N ASP A 2 -52.37 -36.04 45.90
CA ASP A 2 -51.47 -36.50 44.84
C ASP A 2 -52.18 -36.34 43.50
N ASN A 3 -51.41 -36.29 42.40
CA ASN A 3 -51.91 -36.25 41.03
C ASN A 3 -52.86 -35.06 40.74
N ASN A 4 -52.53 -33.87 41.22
CA ASN A 4 -53.27 -32.64 40.97
C ASN A 4 -52.57 -31.79 39.92
N THR A 5 -53.36 -31.18 39.03
CA THR A 5 -52.86 -30.28 37.99
C THR A 5 -53.41 -28.87 38.23
N ILE A 6 -52.52 -27.89 38.30
CA ILE A 6 -52.84 -26.46 38.34
C ILE A 6 -52.45 -25.86 36.99
N THR A 7 -53.43 -25.35 36.24
CA THR A 7 -53.20 -24.79 34.91
C THR A 7 -54.19 -23.67 34.62
N ASN A 8 -53.83 -22.77 33.69
CA ASN A 8 -54.65 -21.62 33.28
C ASN A 8 -55.02 -20.67 34.41
N CYS A 9 -54.19 -20.61 35.47
CA CYS A 9 -54.45 -19.76 36.63
C CYS A 9 -53.55 -18.52 36.63
N THR A 10 -54.05 -17.42 37.19
CA THR A 10 -53.23 -16.30 37.65
C THR A 10 -53.15 -16.36 39.17
N ILE A 11 -51.94 -16.59 39.68
CA ILE A 11 -51.63 -16.79 41.09
C ILE A 11 -50.69 -15.66 41.49
N GLU A 12 -51.26 -14.59 42.03
CA GLU A 12 -50.51 -13.37 42.27
C GLU A 12 -50.70 -12.75 43.65
N ASN A 13 -49.64 -12.11 44.13
CA ASN A 13 -49.64 -11.24 45.32
C ASN A 13 -50.15 -11.90 46.62
N ASN A 14 -49.88 -13.21 46.82
CA ASN A 14 -50.37 -13.94 48.00
C ASN A 14 -49.62 -13.62 49.31
N GLY A 15 -48.68 -12.67 49.31
CA GLY A 15 -47.90 -12.23 50.48
C GLY A 15 -47.02 -13.31 51.14
N THR A 16 -47.11 -14.55 50.65
CA THR A 16 -46.42 -15.76 51.10
C THR A 16 -46.11 -16.62 49.87
N ALA A 17 -46.35 -17.94 49.90
CA ALA A 17 -46.19 -18.80 48.73
C ALA A 17 -47.45 -18.76 47.83
N GLY A 18 -47.27 -18.64 46.51
CA GLY A 18 -48.39 -18.70 45.55
C GLY A 18 -49.01 -20.09 45.47
N ILE A 19 -48.17 -21.12 45.40
CA ILE A 19 -48.56 -22.54 45.49
C ILE A 19 -47.73 -23.18 46.62
N SER A 20 -48.40 -23.90 47.54
CA SER A 20 -47.73 -24.66 48.60
C SER A 20 -48.10 -26.14 48.51
N LEU A 21 -47.10 -27.00 48.37
CA LEU A 21 -47.27 -28.46 48.31
C LEU A 21 -46.63 -29.11 49.53
N THR A 22 -47.41 -29.93 50.23
CA THR A 22 -46.95 -30.73 51.39
C THR A 22 -46.79 -32.22 51.05
N ASP A 23 -47.50 -32.67 50.01
CA ASP A 23 -47.28 -33.90 49.27
C ASP A 23 -47.33 -33.53 47.78
N SER A 24 -46.35 -33.97 47.00
CA SER A 24 -46.16 -33.53 45.61
C SER A 24 -46.14 -34.67 44.60
N LEU A 25 -46.45 -35.91 45.03
CA LEU A 25 -46.44 -37.06 44.14
C LEU A 25 -47.41 -36.84 42.96
N GLY A 26 -46.87 -36.75 41.74
CA GLY A 26 -47.63 -36.54 40.51
C GLY A 26 -48.32 -35.18 40.41
N ASN A 27 -47.96 -34.20 41.25
CA ASN A 27 -48.54 -32.86 41.15
C ASN A 27 -47.80 -32.02 40.10
N GLU A 28 -48.59 -31.30 39.31
CA GLU A 28 -48.12 -30.47 38.20
C GLU A 28 -48.74 -29.07 38.33
N ALA A 29 -47.96 -28.04 38.00
CA ALA A 29 -48.43 -26.67 37.94
C ALA A 29 -47.85 -26.00 36.71
N HIS A 30 -48.52 -26.06 35.56
CA HIS A 30 -47.97 -25.60 34.27
C HIS A 30 -48.97 -24.72 33.51
N HIS A 31 -48.51 -23.81 32.64
CA HIS A 31 -49.35 -22.82 31.94
C HIS A 31 -50.11 -21.87 32.88
N ASN A 32 -49.41 -21.30 33.85
CA ASN A 32 -49.95 -20.32 34.80
C ASN A 32 -49.17 -19.00 34.78
N ASN A 33 -49.78 -17.94 35.31
CA ASN A 33 -49.11 -16.69 35.66
C ASN A 33 -48.85 -16.68 37.17
N ILE A 34 -47.60 -16.85 37.60
CA ILE A 34 -47.19 -16.89 39.01
C ILE A 34 -46.35 -15.65 39.31
N VAL A 35 -46.98 -14.57 39.80
CA VAL A 35 -46.36 -13.23 39.84
C VAL A 35 -46.53 -12.55 41.20
N GLY A 36 -45.49 -11.86 41.70
CA GLY A 36 -45.63 -11.03 42.90
C GLY A 36 -45.83 -11.78 44.23
N ASN A 37 -45.67 -13.11 44.25
CA ASN A 37 -45.64 -13.90 45.49
C ASN A 37 -44.25 -13.80 46.14
N THR A 38 -44.15 -14.02 47.45
CA THR A 38 -42.83 -14.10 48.14
C THR A 38 -42.05 -15.33 47.69
N ILE A 39 -42.76 -16.44 47.50
CA ILE A 39 -42.30 -17.65 46.81
C ILE A 39 -43.38 -18.01 45.80
N GLY A 40 -43.05 -18.21 44.53
CA GLY A 40 -44.01 -18.66 43.53
C GLY A 40 -44.53 -20.06 43.86
N ILE A 41 -43.63 -21.03 43.98
CA ILE A 41 -43.96 -22.42 44.34
C ILE A 41 -43.07 -22.87 45.50
N ASN A 42 -43.71 -23.29 46.59
CA ASN A 42 -43.07 -23.91 47.74
C ASN A 42 -43.42 -25.40 47.78
N ASN A 43 -42.47 -26.25 47.39
CA ASN A 43 -42.57 -27.70 47.49
C ASN A 43 -41.85 -28.19 48.75
N ALA A 44 -42.62 -28.55 49.79
CA ALA A 44 -42.08 -29.11 51.03
C ALA A 44 -41.93 -30.65 51.00
N SER A 45 -42.21 -31.28 49.85
CA SER A 45 -42.08 -32.73 49.62
C SER A 45 -40.80 -33.05 48.83
N THR A 46 -40.40 -34.32 48.83
CA THR A 46 -39.20 -34.82 48.12
C THR A 46 -39.45 -35.18 46.66
N PHE A 47 -40.70 -35.28 46.22
CA PHE A 47 -41.01 -35.51 44.79
C PHE A 47 -40.95 -34.20 44.02
N THR A 48 -40.31 -34.22 42.84
CA THR A 48 -40.22 -33.06 41.97
C THR A 48 -41.59 -32.68 41.41
N VAL A 49 -41.92 -31.39 41.46
CA VAL A 49 -43.12 -30.81 40.85
C VAL A 49 -42.78 -30.33 39.45
N ASP A 50 -43.55 -30.75 38.44
CA ASP A 50 -43.49 -30.14 37.11
C ASP A 50 -44.10 -28.74 37.20
N ALA A 51 -43.27 -27.72 36.99
CA ALA A 51 -43.67 -26.32 36.93
C ALA A 51 -43.26 -25.66 35.60
N THR A 52 -43.23 -26.44 34.53
CA THR A 52 -42.91 -25.96 33.19
C THR A 52 -43.97 -25.01 32.66
N LEU A 53 -43.61 -24.21 31.66
CA LEU A 53 -44.49 -23.35 30.88
C LEU A 53 -45.30 -22.36 31.75
N ASN A 54 -44.75 -21.91 32.87
CA ASN A 54 -45.31 -20.81 33.65
C ASN A 54 -44.63 -19.49 33.34
N TRP A 55 -45.40 -18.40 33.44
CA TRP A 55 -44.85 -17.05 33.54
C TRP A 55 -44.59 -16.72 35.01
N TRP A 56 -43.34 -16.44 35.35
CA TRP A 56 -42.91 -16.17 36.73
C TRP A 56 -42.86 -14.66 37.07
N GLY A 57 -43.38 -13.81 36.18
CA GLY A 57 -43.26 -12.35 36.29
C GLY A 57 -41.97 -11.79 35.69
N THR A 58 -41.08 -12.65 35.19
CA THR A 58 -39.77 -12.28 34.64
C THR A 58 -39.22 -13.40 33.77
N THR A 59 -38.32 -13.06 32.85
CA THR A 59 -37.53 -14.01 32.07
C THR A 59 -36.17 -14.31 32.70
N ASN A 60 -35.82 -13.61 33.79
CA ASN A 60 -34.52 -13.76 34.42
C ASN A 60 -34.50 -14.97 35.37
N ILE A 61 -33.77 -16.00 34.98
CA ILE A 61 -33.65 -17.27 35.72
C ILE A 61 -33.22 -17.10 37.18
N VAL A 62 -32.41 -16.08 37.50
CA VAL A 62 -31.99 -15.84 38.88
C VAL A 62 -33.19 -15.49 39.75
N PHE A 63 -34.11 -14.67 39.24
CA PHE A 63 -35.33 -14.32 39.96
C PHE A 63 -36.33 -15.48 40.00
N ILE A 64 -36.39 -16.30 38.95
CA ILE A 64 -37.24 -17.49 38.91
C ILE A 64 -36.77 -18.51 39.94
N ASN A 65 -35.48 -18.82 40.00
CA ASN A 65 -34.90 -19.73 40.99
C ASN A 65 -35.10 -19.22 42.43
N ASN A 66 -35.03 -17.91 42.64
CA ASN A 66 -35.36 -17.32 43.96
C ASN A 66 -36.86 -17.39 44.31
N SER A 67 -37.74 -17.60 43.32
CA SER A 67 -39.19 -17.78 43.49
C SER A 67 -39.58 -19.23 43.76
N ILE A 68 -38.61 -20.15 43.82
CA ILE A 68 -38.82 -21.57 43.97
C ILE A 68 -38.22 -22.03 45.30
N ALA A 69 -38.96 -22.85 46.05
CA ALA A 69 -38.45 -23.57 47.21
C ALA A 69 -38.72 -25.06 47.05
N GLY A 70 -37.69 -25.88 47.24
CA GLY A 70 -37.75 -27.34 47.09
C GLY A 70 -37.56 -27.84 45.66
N GLU A 71 -37.84 -29.12 45.44
CA GLU A 71 -37.67 -29.80 44.14
C GLU A 71 -38.77 -29.37 43.15
N VAL A 72 -38.51 -28.36 42.32
CA VAL A 72 -39.45 -27.85 41.33
C VAL A 72 -38.73 -27.69 39.99
N TYR A 73 -39.28 -28.30 38.95
CA TYR A 73 -38.74 -28.26 37.60
C TYR A 73 -39.46 -27.18 36.79
N ALA A 74 -38.86 -25.99 36.68
CA ALA A 74 -39.48 -24.81 36.06
C ALA A 74 -39.08 -24.58 34.59
N GLU A 75 -38.19 -25.41 34.04
CA GLU A 75 -37.66 -25.27 32.69
C GLU A 75 -38.42 -26.14 31.67
N PRO A 76 -38.90 -25.57 30.55
CA PRO A 76 -38.80 -24.17 30.17
C PRO A 76 -39.87 -23.31 30.85
N TRP A 77 -39.56 -22.05 31.16
CA TRP A 77 -40.56 -21.04 31.55
C TRP A 77 -40.95 -20.17 30.36
N LEU A 78 -41.99 -19.35 30.52
CA LEU A 78 -42.47 -18.46 29.46
C LEU A 78 -41.71 -17.13 29.41
N ASP A 79 -41.54 -16.57 28.22
CA ASP A 79 -40.90 -15.27 27.99
C ASP A 79 -41.82 -14.06 28.25
N ALA A 80 -43.13 -14.31 28.36
CA ALA A 80 -44.17 -13.33 28.64
C ALA A 80 -45.34 -14.00 29.39
N PRO A 81 -46.34 -13.22 29.88
CA PRO A 81 -47.53 -13.78 30.52
C PRO A 81 -48.26 -14.81 29.65
N TYR A 82 -48.67 -15.92 30.26
CA TYR A 82 -49.63 -16.85 29.69
C TYR A 82 -50.97 -16.13 29.46
N LEU A 83 -51.69 -16.24 28.34
CA LEU A 83 -51.72 -17.25 27.26
C LEU A 83 -50.77 -17.04 26.08
N GLY A 84 -50.01 -15.94 26.04
CA GLY A 84 -49.27 -15.51 24.85
C GLY A 84 -47.74 -15.65 24.92
N GLY A 85 -47.20 -15.99 26.09
CA GLY A 85 -45.76 -16.25 26.24
C GLY A 85 -45.33 -17.55 25.57
N GLU A 86 -44.14 -17.54 25.00
CA GLU A 86 -43.48 -18.68 24.39
C GLU A 86 -42.43 -19.26 25.35
N SER A 87 -42.14 -20.54 25.23
CA SER A 87 -41.10 -21.18 26.04
C SER A 87 -39.72 -20.59 25.74
N VAL A 88 -38.96 -20.23 26.78
CA VAL A 88 -37.58 -19.78 26.62
C VAL A 88 -36.68 -21.00 26.30
N ASP A 89 -36.08 -20.99 25.11
CA ASP A 89 -35.09 -21.98 24.67
C ASP A 89 -33.67 -21.42 24.76
N TYR A 90 -33.00 -21.68 25.88
CA TYR A 90 -31.62 -21.24 26.10
C TYR A 90 -30.63 -21.91 25.16
N TRP A 91 -30.91 -23.14 24.72
CA TRP A 91 -30.00 -23.89 23.88
C TRP A 91 -29.87 -23.22 22.51
N SER A 92 -31.00 -22.84 21.90
CA SER A 92 -31.03 -22.10 20.64
C SER A 92 -30.30 -20.75 20.72
N ILE A 93 -30.41 -20.03 21.85
CA ILE A 93 -29.68 -18.77 22.06
C ILE A 93 -28.17 -19.01 22.13
N ILE A 94 -27.73 -20.07 22.80
CA ILE A 94 -26.31 -20.44 22.89
C ILE A 94 -25.77 -20.79 21.50
N GLU A 95 -26.47 -21.63 20.74
CA GLU A 95 -26.07 -22.00 19.37
C GLU A 95 -25.95 -20.76 18.46
N ALA A 96 -26.88 -19.80 18.58
CA ALA A 96 -26.82 -18.56 17.82
C ALA A 96 -25.62 -17.68 18.22
N LEU A 97 -25.29 -17.63 19.52
CA LEU A 97 -24.11 -16.90 20.02
C LEU A 97 -22.80 -17.55 19.57
N GLU A 98 -22.70 -18.88 19.63
CA GLU A 98 -21.54 -19.62 19.14
C GLU A 98 -21.32 -19.37 17.64
N SER A 99 -22.38 -19.45 16.84
CA SER A 99 -22.33 -19.14 15.41
C SER A 99 -21.90 -17.69 15.12
N ALA A 100 -22.36 -16.73 15.91
CA ALA A 100 -21.95 -15.33 15.78
C ALA A 100 -20.47 -15.12 16.15
N VAL A 101 -19.96 -15.84 17.16
CA VAL A 101 -18.55 -15.83 17.54
C VAL A 101 -17.68 -16.44 16.45
N ASP A 102 -18.07 -17.58 15.87
CA ASP A 102 -17.36 -18.21 14.76
C ASP A 102 -17.28 -17.27 13.56
N ASN A 103 -18.39 -16.61 13.19
CA ASN A 103 -18.39 -15.63 12.10
C ASN A 103 -17.45 -14.44 12.37
N LEU A 104 -17.38 -13.99 13.64
CA LEU A 104 -16.47 -12.91 14.00
C LEU A 104 -15.01 -13.37 13.90
N MET A 105 -14.69 -14.59 14.32
CA MET A 105 -13.35 -15.16 14.17
C MET A 105 -12.92 -15.25 12.71
N ASP A 106 -13.81 -15.71 11.82
CA ASP A 106 -13.54 -15.75 10.38
C ASP A 106 -13.23 -14.35 9.82
N ARG A 107 -14.02 -13.34 10.22
CA ARG A 107 -13.80 -11.95 9.80
C ARG A 107 -12.49 -11.38 10.32
N VAL A 108 -12.10 -11.71 11.55
CA VAL A 108 -10.79 -11.33 12.12
C VAL A 108 -9.67 -11.96 11.29
N GLY A 109 -9.77 -13.25 10.95
CA GLY A 109 -8.78 -13.92 10.10
C GLY A 109 -8.67 -13.29 8.71
N VAL A 110 -9.78 -12.91 8.07
CA VAL A 110 -9.75 -12.17 6.80
C VAL A 110 -9.07 -10.80 6.95
N PHE A 111 -9.34 -10.09 8.05
CA PHE A 111 -8.73 -8.80 8.32
C PHE A 111 -7.22 -8.91 8.54
N GLU A 112 -6.76 -9.90 9.32
CA GLU A 112 -5.33 -10.16 9.56
C GLU A 112 -4.57 -10.45 8.26
N ASN A 113 -5.13 -11.29 7.38
CA ASN A 113 -4.55 -11.54 6.05
C ASN A 113 -4.50 -10.26 5.17
N GLY A 114 -5.51 -9.39 5.29
CA GLY A 114 -5.52 -8.10 4.60
C GLY A 114 -4.43 -7.16 5.09
N VAL A 115 -4.16 -7.14 6.40
CA VAL A 115 -3.05 -6.37 6.99
C VAL A 115 -1.70 -6.89 6.50
N GLU A 116 -1.48 -8.20 6.51
CA GLU A 116 -0.22 -8.81 6.02
C GLU A 116 0.02 -8.48 4.54
N THR A 117 -1.04 -8.49 3.72
CA THR A 117 -0.94 -8.11 2.30
C THR A 117 -0.48 -6.66 2.15
N LEU A 118 -1.09 -5.73 2.90
CA LEU A 118 -0.72 -4.31 2.86
C LEU A 118 0.69 -4.05 3.36
N GLU A 119 1.16 -4.78 4.37
CA GLU A 119 2.55 -4.68 4.86
C GLU A 119 3.55 -5.09 3.78
N ASN A 120 3.29 -6.16 3.04
CA ASN A 120 4.13 -6.61 1.92
C ASN A 120 4.14 -5.61 0.75
N GLU A 121 2.98 -5.02 0.42
CA GLU A 121 2.89 -3.98 -0.61
C GLU A 121 3.68 -2.72 -0.20
N LEU A 122 3.61 -2.33 1.07
CA LEU A 122 4.34 -1.18 1.60
C LEU A 122 5.86 -1.40 1.50
N GLU A 123 6.35 -2.60 1.84
CA GLU A 123 7.77 -2.93 1.75
C GLU A 123 8.27 -2.94 0.30
N THR A 124 7.46 -3.46 -0.61
CA THR A 124 7.74 -3.38 -2.06
C THR A 124 7.82 -1.94 -2.54
N LEU A 125 6.91 -1.07 -2.06
CA LEU A 125 6.89 0.34 -2.45
C LEU A 125 8.13 1.08 -1.91
N ARG A 126 8.55 0.81 -0.67
CA ARG A 126 9.79 1.37 -0.10
C ARG A 126 11.01 1.02 -0.95
N SER A 127 11.17 -0.26 -1.30
CA SER A 127 12.27 -0.71 -2.16
C SER A 127 12.30 -0.01 -3.52
N ARG A 128 11.11 0.29 -4.09
CA ARG A 128 11.01 1.05 -5.36
C ARG A 128 11.40 2.51 -5.20
N VAL A 129 11.08 3.14 -4.07
CA VAL A 129 11.49 4.51 -3.77
C VAL A 129 13.01 4.58 -3.66
N ASP A 130 13.63 3.69 -2.89
CA ASP A 130 15.09 3.65 -2.73
C ASP A 130 15.81 3.46 -4.08
N ALA A 131 15.27 2.62 -4.97
CA ALA A 131 15.81 2.43 -6.31
C ALA A 131 15.71 3.70 -7.17
N LEU A 132 14.58 4.42 -7.11
CA LEU A 132 14.39 5.67 -7.85
C LEU A 132 15.28 6.81 -7.32
N GLU A 133 15.52 6.85 -6.01
CA GLU A 133 16.47 7.80 -5.41
C GLU A 133 17.88 7.54 -5.94
N ASN A 134 18.33 6.28 -5.95
CA ASN A 134 19.63 5.91 -6.50
C ASN A 134 19.75 6.21 -8.02
N ASP A 135 18.71 5.94 -8.81
CA ASP A 135 18.69 6.29 -10.24
C ASP A 135 18.78 7.82 -10.45
N THR A 136 18.14 8.60 -9.58
CA THR A 136 18.20 10.07 -9.61
C THR A 136 19.61 10.57 -9.31
N ASP A 137 20.27 10.03 -8.28
CA ASP A 137 21.64 10.39 -7.93
C ASP A 137 22.63 10.06 -9.07
N ASN A 138 22.46 8.90 -9.70
CA ASN A 138 23.27 8.50 -10.85
C ASN A 138 23.06 9.44 -12.05
N LEU A 139 21.80 9.84 -12.32
CA LEU A 139 21.51 10.76 -13.42
C LEU A 139 22.11 12.15 -13.16
N LEU A 140 22.03 12.65 -11.92
CA LEU A 140 22.66 13.92 -11.52
C LEU A 140 24.18 13.89 -11.72
N ALA A 141 24.83 12.78 -11.33
CA ALA A 141 26.26 12.62 -11.55
C ALA A 141 26.63 12.61 -13.04
N TRP A 142 25.83 11.93 -13.87
CA TRP A 142 26.04 11.88 -15.32
C TRP A 142 25.86 13.26 -15.97
N VAL A 143 24.83 14.01 -15.58
CA VAL A 143 24.63 15.39 -16.04
C VAL A 143 25.82 16.27 -15.68
N GLY A 144 26.32 16.20 -14.45
CA GLY A 144 27.49 16.98 -14.03
C GLY A 144 28.77 16.63 -14.80
N ALA A 145 28.96 15.35 -15.15
CA ALA A 145 30.08 14.93 -16.00
C ALA A 145 29.96 15.51 -17.42
N LEU A 146 28.77 15.49 -18.01
CA LEU A 146 28.51 16.04 -19.34
C LEU A 146 28.68 17.56 -19.36
N GLU A 147 28.21 18.26 -18.33
CA GLU A 147 28.43 19.72 -18.18
C GLU A 147 29.92 20.05 -18.14
N THR A 148 30.73 19.23 -17.45
CA THR A 148 32.19 19.39 -17.40
C THR A 148 32.82 19.18 -18.79
N GLU A 149 32.41 18.15 -19.52
CA GLU A 149 32.91 17.88 -20.87
C GLU A 149 32.56 19.03 -21.84
N VAL A 150 31.32 19.53 -21.79
CA VAL A 150 30.90 20.69 -22.57
C VAL A 150 31.72 21.94 -22.21
N ALA A 151 32.00 22.17 -20.93
CA ALA A 151 32.82 23.29 -20.49
C ALA A 151 34.26 23.23 -21.02
N VAL A 152 34.82 22.03 -21.20
CA VAL A 152 36.16 21.81 -21.80
C VAL A 152 36.13 22.03 -23.31
N LEU A 153 35.12 21.50 -24.01
CA LEU A 153 35.03 21.61 -25.48
C LEU A 153 34.64 23.02 -25.95
N SER A 154 33.90 23.77 -25.13
CA SER A 154 33.41 25.11 -25.50
C SER A 154 34.52 26.11 -25.91
N PRO A 155 35.68 26.20 -25.24
CA PRO A 155 36.79 27.06 -25.68
C PRO A 155 37.64 26.48 -26.83
N GLU A 156 37.65 25.17 -27.07
CA GLU A 156 38.44 24.58 -28.16
C GLU A 156 37.91 24.98 -29.54
N VAL A 157 36.58 25.12 -29.69
CA VAL A 157 35.95 25.52 -30.96
C VAL A 157 36.42 26.90 -31.45
N PRO A 158 36.37 27.98 -30.66
CA PRO A 158 36.90 29.27 -31.09
C PRO A 158 38.42 29.24 -31.29
N GLU A 159 39.19 28.49 -30.48
CA GLU A 159 40.65 28.37 -30.69
C GLU A 159 40.98 27.75 -32.06
N ILE A 160 40.29 26.67 -32.43
CA ILE A 160 40.43 26.05 -33.76
C ILE A 160 40.04 27.06 -34.86
N ARG A 161 38.99 27.85 -34.65
CA ARG A 161 38.56 28.87 -35.61
C ARG A 161 39.59 29.99 -35.80
N ASP A 162 40.24 30.41 -34.72
CA ASP A 162 41.30 31.41 -34.75
C ASP A 162 42.53 30.85 -35.47
N ASN A 163 42.90 29.60 -35.20
CA ASN A 163 43.99 28.90 -35.90
C ASN A 163 43.73 28.78 -37.41
N ILE A 164 42.51 28.45 -37.82
CA ILE A 164 42.11 28.42 -39.24
C ILE A 164 42.26 29.80 -39.88
N SER A 165 41.81 30.86 -39.19
CA SER A 165 41.89 32.24 -39.69
C SER A 165 43.35 32.71 -39.85
N ALA A 166 44.23 32.31 -38.93
CA ALA A 166 45.66 32.56 -39.01
C ALA A 166 46.31 31.81 -40.19
N LEU A 167 45.92 30.56 -40.43
CA LEU A 167 46.39 29.78 -41.59
C LEU A 167 45.94 30.40 -42.91
N ASP A 168 44.68 30.82 -43.03
CA ASP A 168 44.16 31.51 -44.22
C ASP A 168 44.93 32.80 -44.53
N SER A 169 45.28 33.56 -43.50
CA SER A 169 46.09 34.78 -43.65
C SER A 169 47.49 34.47 -44.21
N ARG A 170 48.13 33.39 -43.70
CA ARG A 170 49.44 32.94 -44.20
C ARG A 170 49.37 32.42 -45.64
N ILE A 171 48.30 31.71 -45.99
CA ILE A 171 48.07 31.26 -47.38
C ILE A 171 47.94 32.48 -48.29
N SER A 172 47.17 33.48 -47.89
CA SER A 172 47.00 34.73 -48.66
C SER A 172 48.32 35.47 -48.87
N GLU A 173 49.20 35.49 -47.87
CA GLU A 173 50.55 36.08 -48.00
C GLU A 173 51.43 35.29 -48.98
N LEU A 174 51.36 33.96 -48.94
CA LEU A 174 52.07 33.08 -49.87
C LEU A 174 51.55 33.25 -51.32
N ASP A 175 50.25 33.45 -51.50
CA ASP A 175 49.62 33.70 -52.80
C ASP A 175 50.08 35.01 -53.44
N VAL A 176 50.46 36.01 -52.64
CA VAL A 176 51.04 37.27 -53.15
C VAL A 176 52.53 37.14 -53.42
N THR A 177 53.27 36.55 -52.49
CA THR A 177 54.74 36.47 -52.58
C THR A 177 55.23 35.49 -53.64
N THR A 178 54.46 34.43 -53.94
CA THR A 178 54.85 33.44 -54.96
C THR A 178 54.93 34.04 -56.37
N PRO A 179 53.90 34.76 -56.89
CA PRO A 179 54.00 35.49 -58.15
C PRO A 179 55.15 36.51 -58.20
N ASP A 180 55.39 37.25 -57.12
CA ASP A 180 56.46 38.26 -57.06
C ASP A 180 57.85 37.63 -57.22
N VAL A 181 58.08 36.48 -56.58
CA VAL A 181 59.33 35.72 -56.74
C VAL A 181 59.44 35.16 -58.16
N LEU A 182 58.35 34.65 -58.74
CA LEU A 182 58.34 34.17 -60.12
C LEU A 182 58.66 35.30 -61.12
N ALA A 183 58.15 36.51 -60.91
CA ALA A 183 58.46 37.68 -61.73
C ALA A 183 59.96 38.04 -61.64
N GLN A 184 60.52 38.09 -60.43
CA GLN A 184 61.95 38.34 -60.22
C GLN A 184 62.84 37.29 -60.89
N ILE A 185 62.45 36.00 -60.83
CA ILE A 185 63.17 34.93 -61.55
C ILE A 185 63.16 35.21 -63.06
N SER A 186 61.99 35.57 -63.63
CA SER A 186 61.90 35.88 -65.07
C SER A 186 62.73 37.09 -65.49
N GLU A 187 62.80 38.14 -64.66
CA GLU A 187 63.69 39.28 -64.91
C GLU A 187 65.17 38.89 -64.90
N LEU A 188 65.59 38.08 -63.93
CA LEU A 188 66.95 37.56 -63.86
C LEU A 188 67.28 36.67 -65.06
N GLU A 189 66.37 35.80 -65.48
CA GLU A 189 66.54 34.97 -66.68
C GLU A 189 66.75 35.85 -67.93
N ASN A 190 65.97 36.91 -68.11
CA ASN A 190 66.16 37.85 -69.22
C ASN A 190 67.49 38.59 -69.15
N ALA A 191 67.91 39.01 -67.94
CA ALA A 191 69.20 39.68 -67.74
C ALA A 191 70.38 38.75 -68.09
N VAL A 192 70.29 37.47 -67.73
CA VAL A 192 71.28 36.44 -68.11
C VAL A 192 71.37 36.33 -69.62
N VAL A 193 70.24 36.20 -70.33
CA VAL A 193 70.22 36.13 -71.80
C VAL A 193 70.86 37.37 -72.43
N TRP A 194 70.59 38.56 -71.89
CA TRP A 194 71.21 39.80 -72.38
C TRP A 194 72.73 39.80 -72.18
N HIS A 195 73.21 39.42 -71.00
CA HIS A 195 74.64 39.33 -70.72
C HIS A 195 75.34 38.27 -71.57
N GLU A 196 74.71 37.12 -71.81
CA GLU A 196 75.24 36.08 -72.72
C GLU A 196 75.43 36.61 -74.15
N ALA A 197 74.48 37.42 -74.64
CA ALA A 197 74.59 38.06 -75.95
C ALA A 197 75.71 39.14 -75.98
N GLU A 198 75.85 39.92 -74.91
CA GLU A 198 76.91 40.92 -74.79
C GLU A 198 78.30 40.26 -74.76
N ILE A 199 78.47 39.19 -73.97
CA ILE A 199 79.69 38.38 -73.92
C ILE A 199 80.03 37.85 -75.31
N SER A 200 79.06 37.25 -76.01
CA SER A 200 79.26 36.74 -77.38
C SER A 200 79.74 37.84 -78.34
N SER A 201 79.20 39.05 -78.22
CA SER A 201 79.63 40.20 -79.03
C SER A 201 81.05 40.65 -78.70
N LEU A 202 81.41 40.70 -77.42
CA LEU A 202 82.75 41.05 -76.97
C LEU A 202 83.79 40.01 -77.40
N GLU A 203 83.46 38.72 -77.32
CA GLU A 203 84.31 37.62 -77.81
C GLU A 203 84.57 37.74 -79.32
N TYR A 204 83.52 38.03 -80.11
CA TYR A 204 83.68 38.28 -81.55
C TYR A 204 84.64 39.45 -81.82
N ARG A 205 84.48 40.57 -81.10
CA ARG A 205 85.35 41.74 -81.21
C ARG A 205 86.78 41.46 -80.79
N ALA A 206 86.99 40.70 -79.72
CA ALA A 206 88.32 40.30 -79.26
C ALA A 206 89.04 39.45 -80.33
N THR A 207 88.32 38.50 -80.93
CA THR A 207 88.84 37.64 -82.01
C THR A 207 89.21 38.45 -83.27
N ASP A 208 88.38 39.43 -83.64
CA ASP A 208 88.64 40.33 -84.76
C ASP A 208 89.90 41.19 -84.51
N LEU A 209 90.03 41.74 -83.30
CA LEU A 209 91.23 42.49 -82.89
C LEU A 209 92.49 41.61 -82.90
N GLU A 210 92.44 40.39 -82.36
CA GLU A 210 93.56 39.44 -82.41
C GLU A 210 93.99 39.09 -83.84
N SER A 211 93.04 39.05 -84.78
CA SER A 211 93.33 38.81 -86.20
C SER A 211 93.90 40.02 -86.94
N SER A 212 93.84 41.21 -86.34
CA SER A 212 94.25 42.50 -86.93
C SER A 212 95.67 42.96 -86.54
N VAL A 213 96.33 42.24 -85.63
CA VAL A 213 97.70 42.48 -85.13
C VAL A 213 98.66 41.47 -85.75
#